data_AF-A0A5N5X0U1-F1
#
_entry.id   AF-A0A5N5X0U1-F1
#
_cell.length_a   1.000
_cell.length_b   1.000
_cell.length_c   1.000
_cell.angle_alpha   90.00
_cell.angle_beta   90.00
_cell.angle_gamma   90.00
#
_symmetry.space_group_name_H-M   'P 1'
#
loop_
_entity.id
_entity.type
_entity.pdbx_description
1 polymer ?
#
loop_
_entity_poly.entity_id
_entity_poly.type
_entity_poly.pdbx_seq_one_letter_code
_entity_poly.pdbx_strand_id
1 'polypeptide(L)'
;MSKQTSSIQGFLKGHFRDGPFIGLDYQTSSSSGTTDEDGAFFYQPGETITFSIGTLTLGHTAGAESLALANLHCRENESGTLDLTRSETINRARFVLSLGLEPDLRSGVLINSAIRQAVDVQAAGIDFASDVDVFDRAAPVRAVFDQLGRRFRGPAEARNHVRRGLLGIRAFRDVRIRVRNGSTLDADVFVPFKQGKYPVLLRLSVYGRAFTIGSNHTQEDREASDERETTWWEDPKSREKINSYFRYSESAVSANASDWVPRGYVVVRVDARGIGQNSGTLDPFSLQEALDFYDAIQWAAEQPWSDGNVGIYGASYNGTIQWNVAALQPPALKAIAPLAPDADGYRDLAYLGGLFLDKYRRYWYDEIVGPAKNPKVPRVDFVGWLASHPWDDEYYHGQGQGMLQTLRIHSRAGIEAFVQLPSPTKQLLIWDASYTSFMYKDSRPDLEAFFDGHLKGKKPARQPPPVRMVIRTGEGEFEWRDEQAWPVPGTEYRIFYLDSTDYTIIGKAATILPDKEHFVRYSADVNDLQTKDIPMGAFFETSPLEEDLELAGHFRAKVWVSSSSGDADI
;
A
#
# COMPACT_ATOMS: atom_id res chain seq x y z
N MET A 1 -36.54 17.77 -4.52
CA MET A 1 -37.52 17.19 -5.49
C MET A 1 -36.83 16.03 -6.18
N SER A 2 -37.49 14.88 -6.36
CA SER A 2 -36.89 13.75 -7.08
C SER A 2 -37.01 13.98 -8.59
N LYS A 3 -35.91 13.85 -9.35
CA LYS A 3 -35.99 13.66 -10.80
C LYS A 3 -36.41 12.20 -11.03
N GLN A 4 -37.58 11.99 -11.64
CA GLN A 4 -37.95 10.66 -12.13
C GLN A 4 -36.94 10.23 -13.21
N THR A 5 -36.39 9.02 -13.07
CA THR A 5 -35.64 8.36 -14.13
C THR A 5 -36.60 8.00 -15.27
N SER A 6 -36.49 8.68 -16.40
CA SER A 6 -37.28 8.41 -17.60
C SER A 6 -36.79 7.13 -18.29
N SER A 7 -37.29 5.98 -17.86
CA SER A 7 -37.17 4.73 -18.62
C SER A 7 -37.97 4.87 -19.92
N ILE A 8 -37.29 5.13 -21.04
CA ILE A 8 -37.91 5.07 -22.37
C ILE A 8 -38.31 3.61 -22.61
N GLN A 9 -39.60 3.37 -22.83
CA GLN A 9 -40.17 2.02 -22.80
C GLN A 9 -39.54 1.13 -23.88
N GLY A 10 -38.78 0.11 -23.44
CA GLY A 10 -38.04 -0.82 -24.31
C GLY A 10 -36.52 -0.58 -24.39
N PHE A 11 -36.02 0.57 -23.90
CA PHE A 11 -34.58 0.89 -23.91
C PHE A 11 -33.95 0.73 -22.52
N LEU A 12 -32.75 0.16 -22.50
CA LEU A 12 -31.84 0.11 -21.34
C LEU A 12 -30.90 1.33 -21.37
N LYS A 13 -30.40 1.74 -20.19
CA LYS A 13 -29.38 2.80 -20.03
C LYS A 13 -28.03 2.15 -19.72
N GLY A 14 -26.98 2.56 -20.43
CA GLY A 14 -25.60 2.08 -20.20
C GLY A 14 -24.61 3.22 -20.01
N HIS A 15 -23.50 2.93 -19.33
CA HIS A 15 -22.42 3.88 -19.02
C HIS A 15 -21.03 3.25 -19.21
N PHE A 16 -20.00 4.09 -19.36
CA PHE A 16 -18.59 3.68 -19.31
C PHE A 16 -18.01 3.75 -17.90
N ARG A 17 -17.40 2.67 -17.41
CA ARG A 17 -16.77 2.56 -16.07
C ARG A 17 -15.46 3.33 -15.96
N ASP A 18 -14.76 3.50 -17.07
CA ASP A 18 -13.57 4.34 -17.25
C ASP A 18 -13.91 5.79 -17.67
N GLY A 19 -15.20 6.13 -17.70
CA GLY A 19 -15.72 7.47 -17.97
C GLY A 19 -16.04 8.32 -16.73
N PRO A 20 -16.90 9.35 -16.85
CA PRO A 20 -17.83 9.57 -17.96
C PRO A 20 -17.17 10.08 -19.25
N PHE A 21 -17.77 9.73 -20.39
CA PHE A 21 -17.48 10.34 -21.68
C PHE A 21 -18.74 11.07 -22.12
N ILE A 22 -18.75 12.39 -22.06
CA ILE A 22 -19.91 13.26 -22.25
C ILE A 22 -19.91 13.76 -23.69
N GLY A 23 -21.04 13.64 -24.40
CA GLY A 23 -21.16 14.06 -25.79
C GLY A 23 -20.43 13.15 -26.80
N LEU A 24 -20.13 11.90 -26.45
CA LEU A 24 -19.61 10.87 -27.38
C LEU A 24 -20.75 10.36 -28.27
N ASP A 25 -20.54 10.19 -29.57
CA ASP A 25 -21.59 9.69 -30.48
C ASP A 25 -21.83 8.18 -30.27
N TYR A 26 -23.08 7.74 -30.39
CA TYR A 26 -23.46 6.34 -30.44
C TYR A 26 -24.59 6.06 -31.44
N GLN A 27 -24.59 4.86 -32.01
CA GLN A 27 -25.62 4.37 -32.93
C GLN A 27 -25.90 2.87 -32.70
N THR A 28 -27.18 2.52 -32.72
CA THR A 28 -27.70 1.14 -32.71
C THR A 28 -28.63 0.91 -33.92
N SER A 29 -29.28 -0.25 -33.99
CA SER A 29 -30.32 -0.53 -35.00
C SER A 29 -31.63 0.25 -34.78
N SER A 30 -31.90 0.73 -33.56
CA SER A 30 -33.16 1.37 -33.17
C SER A 30 -33.02 2.82 -32.69
N SER A 31 -31.81 3.30 -32.42
CA SER A 31 -31.56 4.66 -31.92
C SER A 31 -30.18 5.19 -32.32
N SER A 32 -30.00 6.51 -32.26
CA SER A 32 -28.69 7.16 -32.31
C SER A 32 -28.72 8.48 -31.54
N GLY A 33 -27.55 8.95 -31.11
CA GLY A 33 -27.43 10.21 -30.39
C GLY A 33 -26.05 10.41 -29.79
N THR A 34 -25.98 11.26 -28.77
CA THR A 34 -24.76 11.55 -28.00
C THR A 34 -24.94 11.17 -26.55
N THR A 35 -23.87 10.76 -25.87
CA THR A 35 -23.93 10.45 -24.44
C THR A 35 -24.29 11.68 -23.58
N ASP A 36 -25.06 11.45 -22.52
CA ASP A 36 -25.55 12.50 -21.62
C ASP A 36 -24.47 13.04 -20.63
N GLU A 37 -24.87 13.94 -19.72
CA GLU A 37 -24.00 14.54 -18.69
C GLU A 37 -23.43 13.49 -17.70
N ASP A 38 -24.07 12.33 -17.54
CA ASP A 38 -23.56 11.18 -16.77
C ASP A 38 -22.71 10.23 -17.65
N GLY A 39 -22.42 10.61 -18.90
CA GLY A 39 -21.70 9.83 -19.89
C GLY A 39 -22.47 8.61 -20.41
N ALA A 40 -23.80 8.68 -20.46
CA ALA A 40 -24.66 7.52 -20.70
C ALA A 40 -25.29 7.45 -22.10
N PHE A 41 -25.52 6.23 -22.57
CA PHE A 41 -26.17 5.90 -23.84
C PHE A 41 -27.40 5.00 -23.64
N PHE A 42 -28.23 4.86 -24.68
CA PHE A 42 -29.46 4.06 -24.65
C PHE A 42 -29.48 3.03 -25.78
N TYR A 43 -29.95 1.82 -25.51
CA TYR A 43 -29.95 0.69 -26.44
C TYR A 43 -31.06 -0.33 -26.13
N GLN A 44 -31.45 -1.17 -27.08
CA GLN A 44 -32.38 -2.29 -26.84
C GLN A 44 -31.64 -3.61 -26.56
N PRO A 45 -32.22 -4.54 -25.79
CA PRO A 45 -31.56 -5.82 -25.47
C PRO A 45 -31.12 -6.59 -26.72
N GLY A 46 -29.83 -6.93 -26.81
CA GLY A 46 -29.25 -7.68 -27.93
C GLY A 46 -28.75 -6.82 -29.10
N GLU A 47 -28.87 -5.49 -29.06
CA GLU A 47 -28.29 -4.62 -30.09
C GLU A 47 -26.75 -4.54 -30.01
N THR A 48 -26.11 -4.37 -31.16
CA THR A 48 -24.74 -3.83 -31.25
C THR A 48 -24.80 -2.30 -31.18
N ILE A 49 -23.92 -1.70 -30.40
CA ILE A 49 -23.71 -0.26 -30.32
C ILE A 49 -22.37 0.09 -30.97
N THR A 50 -22.38 0.97 -31.97
CA THR A 50 -21.18 1.61 -32.53
C THR A 50 -20.99 2.97 -31.85
N PHE A 51 -19.75 3.31 -31.47
CA PHE A 51 -19.38 4.60 -30.90
C PHE A 51 -18.40 5.35 -31.80
N SER A 52 -18.57 6.66 -31.93
CA SER A 52 -17.71 7.53 -32.76
C SER A 52 -17.47 8.91 -32.15
N ILE A 53 -16.55 9.66 -32.76
CA ILE A 53 -16.39 11.10 -32.57
C ILE A 53 -16.49 11.72 -33.96
N GLY A 54 -17.69 12.20 -34.31
CA GLY A 54 -18.02 12.57 -35.68
C GLY A 54 -17.85 11.37 -36.62
N THR A 55 -17.03 11.56 -37.65
CA THR A 55 -16.67 10.56 -38.66
C THR A 55 -15.68 9.49 -38.17
N LEU A 56 -14.91 9.76 -37.11
CA LEU A 56 -13.99 8.77 -36.55
C LEU A 56 -14.76 7.71 -35.75
N THR A 57 -15.01 6.56 -36.38
CA THR A 57 -15.52 5.37 -35.67
C THR A 57 -14.46 4.91 -34.68
N LEU A 58 -14.79 4.91 -33.38
CA LEU A 58 -13.92 4.32 -32.37
C LEU A 58 -14.01 2.79 -32.48
N GLY A 59 -15.22 2.25 -32.43
CA GLY A 59 -15.46 0.81 -32.50
C GLY A 59 -16.89 0.44 -32.15
N HIS A 60 -17.15 -0.85 -31.96
CA HIS A 60 -18.49 -1.38 -31.72
C HIS A 60 -18.48 -2.49 -30.67
N THR A 61 -19.59 -2.68 -29.95
CA THR A 61 -19.71 -3.71 -28.92
C THR A 61 -21.17 -4.11 -28.68
N ALA A 62 -21.41 -5.22 -27.98
CA ALA A 62 -22.76 -5.62 -27.59
C ALA A 62 -23.30 -4.67 -26.49
N GLY A 63 -24.56 -4.28 -26.59
CA GLY A 63 -25.17 -3.34 -25.65
C GLY A 63 -25.24 -3.89 -24.22
N ALA A 64 -24.63 -3.17 -23.28
CA ALA A 64 -24.59 -3.52 -21.87
C ALA A 64 -24.75 -2.26 -20.99
N GLU A 65 -25.27 -2.44 -19.77
CA GLU A 65 -25.44 -1.35 -18.79
C GLU A 65 -24.09 -0.73 -18.35
N SER A 66 -22.99 -1.43 -18.60
CA SER A 66 -21.67 -1.09 -18.08
C SER A 66 -20.58 -1.58 -19.03
N LEU A 67 -19.90 -0.64 -19.69
CA LEU A 67 -18.80 -0.87 -20.64
C LEU A 67 -17.49 -0.26 -20.13
N ALA A 68 -16.39 -0.53 -20.83
CA ALA A 68 -15.16 0.25 -20.82
C ALA A 68 -14.69 0.49 -22.27
N LEU A 69 -13.73 1.39 -22.50
CA LEU A 69 -13.18 1.65 -23.84
C LEU A 69 -12.57 0.39 -24.50
N ALA A 70 -12.12 -0.58 -23.69
CA ALA A 70 -11.64 -1.87 -24.17
C ALA A 70 -12.75 -2.77 -24.79
N ASN A 71 -14.01 -2.62 -24.38
CA ASN A 71 -15.12 -3.38 -24.96
C ASN A 71 -15.39 -3.02 -26.43
N LEU A 72 -14.92 -1.86 -26.91
CA LEU A 72 -15.18 -1.34 -28.25
C LEU A 72 -14.47 -2.08 -29.40
N HIS A 73 -13.65 -3.09 -29.10
CA HIS A 73 -12.98 -3.90 -30.11
C HIS A 73 -12.67 -5.34 -29.67
N CYS A 74 -12.42 -5.59 -28.38
CA CYS A 74 -12.08 -6.93 -27.92
C CYS A 74 -13.21 -7.93 -28.20
N ARG A 75 -12.89 -8.97 -28.98
CA ARG A 75 -13.36 -10.31 -28.63
C ARG A 75 -12.76 -10.67 -27.28
N GLU A 76 -13.54 -11.29 -26.40
CA GLU A 76 -13.02 -11.89 -25.18
C GLU A 76 -11.92 -12.91 -25.51
N ASN A 77 -10.90 -13.02 -24.66
CA ASN A 77 -9.99 -14.16 -24.71
C ASN A 77 -10.69 -15.44 -24.19
N GLU A 78 -10.02 -16.58 -24.24
CA GLU A 78 -10.58 -17.88 -23.81
C GLU A 78 -11.02 -17.94 -22.33
N SER A 79 -10.71 -16.91 -21.54
CA SER A 79 -11.09 -16.77 -20.12
C SER A 79 -12.14 -15.69 -19.83
N GLY A 80 -12.75 -15.08 -20.86
CA GLY A 80 -13.74 -14.01 -20.69
C GLY A 80 -13.16 -12.66 -20.24
N THR A 81 -11.84 -12.47 -20.34
CA THR A 81 -11.17 -11.23 -19.91
C THR A 81 -10.73 -10.36 -21.08
N LEU A 82 -10.72 -9.04 -20.87
CA LEU A 82 -10.34 -8.04 -21.86
C LEU A 82 -8.82 -7.89 -21.93
N ASP A 83 -8.27 -8.03 -23.12
CA ASP A 83 -6.83 -7.97 -23.36
C ASP A 83 -6.36 -6.51 -23.51
N LEU A 84 -5.66 -6.03 -22.48
CA LEU A 84 -5.07 -4.69 -22.40
C LEU A 84 -3.62 -4.62 -22.94
N THR A 85 -3.09 -5.71 -23.51
CA THR A 85 -1.78 -5.71 -24.18
C THR A 85 -1.89 -5.28 -25.65
N ARG A 86 -3.05 -5.53 -26.28
CA ARG A 86 -3.30 -5.23 -27.71
C ARG A 86 -3.23 -3.73 -28.02
N SER A 87 -2.48 -3.39 -29.07
CA SER A 87 -2.26 -2.02 -29.53
C SER A 87 -3.57 -1.27 -29.74
N GLU A 88 -4.56 -1.85 -30.42
CA GLU A 88 -5.83 -1.16 -30.67
C GLU A 88 -6.67 -0.87 -29.43
N THR A 89 -6.59 -1.71 -28.39
CA THR A 89 -7.25 -1.49 -27.10
C THR A 89 -6.66 -0.24 -26.45
N ILE A 90 -5.32 -0.17 -26.41
CA ILE A 90 -4.59 0.93 -25.78
C ILE A 90 -4.64 2.20 -26.62
N ASN A 91 -4.38 2.15 -27.92
CA ASN A 91 -4.41 3.31 -28.84
C ASN A 91 -5.77 4.01 -28.80
N ARG A 92 -6.88 3.25 -28.85
CA ARG A 92 -8.24 3.77 -28.74
C ARG A 92 -8.51 4.41 -27.38
N ALA A 93 -8.17 3.72 -26.29
CA ALA A 93 -8.34 4.27 -24.95
C ALA A 93 -7.50 5.54 -24.75
N ARG A 94 -6.21 5.47 -25.06
CA ARG A 94 -5.23 6.56 -25.03
C ARG A 94 -5.68 7.77 -25.81
N PHE A 95 -6.26 7.59 -27.00
CA PHE A 95 -6.82 8.68 -27.80
C PHE A 95 -7.98 9.37 -27.08
N VAL A 96 -9.03 8.65 -26.68
CA VAL A 96 -10.20 9.23 -26.00
C VAL A 96 -9.80 9.88 -24.67
N LEU A 97 -8.97 9.22 -23.87
CA LEU A 97 -8.53 9.72 -22.56
C LEU A 97 -7.63 10.97 -22.69
N SER A 98 -6.88 11.12 -23.80
CA SER A 98 -6.11 12.33 -24.11
C SER A 98 -6.99 13.51 -24.58
N LEU A 99 -8.26 13.28 -24.89
CA LEU A 99 -9.24 14.35 -25.15
C LEU A 99 -9.83 14.94 -23.85
N GLY A 100 -9.44 14.43 -22.67
CA GLY A 100 -9.71 15.09 -21.40
C GLY A 100 -8.91 16.40 -21.25
N LEU A 101 -9.52 17.41 -20.63
CA LEU A 101 -8.82 18.65 -20.29
C LEU A 101 -8.02 18.51 -18.97
N GLU A 102 -8.52 17.69 -18.05
CA GLU A 102 -7.95 17.49 -16.72
C GLU A 102 -6.84 16.42 -16.76
N PRO A 103 -5.67 16.64 -16.13
CA PRO A 103 -4.62 15.64 -16.05
C PRO A 103 -5.05 14.33 -15.37
N ASP A 104 -6.03 14.33 -14.46
CA ASP A 104 -6.47 13.15 -13.71
C ASP A 104 -7.86 12.61 -14.09
N LEU A 105 -8.53 13.22 -15.07
CA LEU A 105 -9.85 12.79 -15.60
C LEU A 105 -10.97 12.69 -14.55
N ARG A 106 -10.89 13.46 -13.45
CA ARG A 106 -11.89 13.48 -12.36
C ARG A 106 -13.33 13.76 -12.82
N SER A 107 -13.47 14.62 -13.84
CA SER A 107 -14.72 15.00 -14.49
C SER A 107 -14.97 14.23 -15.81
N GLY A 108 -14.12 13.25 -16.13
CA GLY A 108 -14.17 12.47 -17.36
C GLY A 108 -13.67 13.22 -18.60
N VAL A 109 -14.28 12.95 -19.76
CA VAL A 109 -13.95 13.56 -21.05
C VAL A 109 -15.19 14.19 -21.68
N LEU A 110 -15.15 15.50 -21.94
CA LEU A 110 -16.21 16.24 -22.63
C LEU A 110 -15.88 16.39 -24.12
N ILE A 111 -16.61 15.70 -24.99
CA ILE A 111 -16.47 15.71 -26.46
C ILE A 111 -17.29 16.86 -27.07
N ASN A 112 -16.76 18.07 -26.95
CA ASN A 112 -17.36 19.29 -27.50
C ASN A 112 -17.14 19.46 -29.02
N SER A 113 -17.73 20.50 -29.60
CA SER A 113 -17.64 20.81 -31.04
C SER A 113 -16.21 21.05 -31.54
N ALA A 114 -15.34 21.67 -30.73
CA ALA A 114 -13.94 21.91 -31.09
C ALA A 114 -13.13 20.61 -31.18
N ILE A 115 -13.38 19.66 -30.28
CA ILE A 115 -12.82 18.31 -30.33
C ILE A 115 -13.29 17.57 -31.58
N ARG A 116 -14.60 17.58 -31.83
CA ARG A 116 -15.19 16.94 -33.01
C ARG A 116 -14.57 17.47 -34.30
N GLN A 117 -14.47 18.78 -34.46
CA GLN A 117 -13.83 19.41 -35.60
C GLN A 117 -12.34 19.04 -35.74
N ALA A 118 -11.57 18.99 -34.65
CA ALA A 118 -10.16 18.57 -34.69
C ALA A 118 -10.01 17.10 -35.11
N VAL A 119 -10.88 16.23 -34.58
CA VAL A 119 -10.88 14.79 -34.88
C VAL A 119 -11.35 14.51 -36.32
N ASP A 120 -12.44 15.13 -36.78
CA ASP A 120 -13.00 14.93 -38.12
C ASP A 120 -12.00 15.26 -39.24
N VAL A 121 -11.19 16.30 -39.08
CA VAL A 121 -10.15 16.67 -40.06
C VAL A 121 -9.05 15.60 -40.18
N GLN A 122 -8.83 14.80 -39.14
CA GLN A 122 -7.75 13.79 -39.09
C GLN A 122 -8.27 12.34 -39.15
N ALA A 123 -9.59 12.13 -39.08
CA ALA A 123 -10.23 10.82 -38.87
C ALA A 123 -9.76 9.73 -39.83
N ALA A 124 -9.62 10.06 -41.13
CA ALA A 124 -9.18 9.11 -42.17
C ALA A 124 -7.72 8.64 -42.03
N GLY A 125 -6.91 9.27 -41.17
CA GLY A 125 -5.52 8.92 -40.90
C GLY A 125 -5.26 8.34 -39.51
N ILE A 126 -6.31 8.08 -38.71
CA ILE A 126 -6.18 7.55 -37.34
C ILE A 126 -6.47 6.05 -37.36
N ASP A 127 -5.42 5.25 -37.49
CA ASP A 127 -5.49 3.78 -37.41
C ASP A 127 -5.15 3.27 -36.00
N PHE A 128 -6.17 2.87 -35.24
CA PHE A 128 -5.97 2.27 -33.93
C PHE A 128 -5.24 0.92 -33.97
N ALA A 129 -5.33 0.15 -35.07
CA ALA A 129 -4.74 -1.19 -35.20
C ALA A 129 -3.22 -1.15 -35.43
N SER A 130 -2.66 0.01 -35.77
CA SER A 130 -1.22 0.22 -35.83
C SER A 130 -0.53 -0.07 -34.48
N ASP A 131 0.76 -0.40 -34.55
CA ASP A 131 1.59 -0.59 -33.36
C ASP A 131 1.58 0.65 -32.45
N VAL A 132 1.72 0.48 -31.12
CA VAL A 132 1.60 1.58 -30.14
C VAL A 132 2.62 2.69 -30.39
N ASP A 133 3.81 2.32 -30.84
CA ASP A 133 4.94 3.21 -31.12
C ASP A 133 4.76 3.92 -32.48
N VAL A 134 4.07 3.27 -33.42
CA VAL A 134 3.65 3.87 -34.70
C VAL A 134 2.50 4.85 -34.49
N PHE A 135 1.48 4.47 -33.71
CA PHE A 135 0.36 5.33 -33.34
C PHE A 135 0.82 6.57 -32.57
N ASP A 136 1.80 6.41 -31.68
CA ASP A 136 2.44 7.52 -30.96
C ASP A 136 3.01 8.59 -31.90
N ARG A 137 3.62 8.17 -33.01
CA ARG A 137 4.29 9.07 -33.97
C ARG A 137 3.43 9.42 -35.19
N ALA A 138 2.17 8.97 -35.23
CA ALA A 138 1.27 9.21 -36.35
C ALA A 138 0.89 10.70 -36.43
N ALA A 139 1.25 11.35 -37.54
CA ALA A 139 0.98 12.77 -37.75
C ALA A 139 -0.51 13.17 -37.60
N PRO A 140 -1.50 12.38 -38.07
CA PRO A 140 -2.92 12.68 -37.85
C PRO A 140 -3.31 12.65 -36.36
N VAL A 141 -2.76 11.71 -35.58
CA VAL A 141 -2.97 11.63 -34.13
C VAL A 141 -2.38 12.86 -33.44
N ARG A 142 -1.13 13.22 -33.75
CA ARG A 142 -0.48 14.40 -33.16
C ARG A 142 -1.19 15.70 -33.50
N ALA A 143 -1.59 15.89 -34.76
CA ALA A 143 -2.31 17.09 -35.21
C ALA A 143 -3.61 17.37 -34.40
N VAL A 144 -4.35 16.33 -33.96
CA VAL A 144 -5.51 16.51 -33.06
C VAL A 144 -5.10 17.12 -31.72
N PHE A 145 -4.06 16.60 -31.08
CA PHE A 145 -3.65 17.06 -29.74
C PHE A 145 -2.88 18.38 -29.77
N ASP A 146 -2.10 18.63 -30.83
CA ASP A 146 -1.42 19.90 -31.08
C ASP A 146 -2.45 21.02 -31.33
N GLN A 147 -3.48 20.77 -32.17
CA GLN A 147 -4.59 21.72 -32.40
C GLN A 147 -5.38 22.02 -31.12
N LEU A 148 -5.56 21.03 -30.24
CA LEU A 148 -6.30 21.18 -28.98
C LEU A 148 -5.43 21.67 -27.82
N GLY A 149 -4.11 21.81 -27.99
CA GLY A 149 -3.16 22.23 -26.94
C GLY A 149 -3.05 21.23 -25.77
N ARG A 150 -3.10 19.91 -26.05
CA ARG A 150 -3.21 18.85 -25.03
C ARG A 150 -2.03 17.89 -25.02
N ARG A 151 -1.69 17.37 -23.84
CA ARG A 151 -0.75 16.25 -23.73
C ARG A 151 -1.42 14.97 -24.25
N PHE A 152 -0.80 14.32 -25.22
CA PHE A 152 -1.11 12.94 -25.54
C PHE A 152 -0.55 12.03 -24.43
N ARG A 153 -1.42 11.26 -23.76
CA ARG A 153 -1.11 10.45 -22.56
C ARG A 153 -0.11 9.33 -22.85
N GLY A 154 0.49 8.76 -21.81
CA GLY A 154 1.32 7.55 -21.93
C GLY A 154 0.48 6.29 -22.26
N PRO A 155 1.09 5.25 -22.86
CA PRO A 155 0.40 3.98 -23.10
C PRO A 155 0.07 3.26 -21.77
N ALA A 156 1.01 3.18 -20.83
CA ALA A 156 0.75 2.61 -19.50
C ALA A 156 -0.26 3.43 -18.69
N GLU A 157 -0.21 4.76 -18.74
CA GLU A 157 -1.18 5.66 -18.12
C GLU A 157 -2.62 5.32 -18.57
N ALA A 158 -2.84 5.24 -19.89
CA ALA A 158 -4.13 4.86 -20.47
C ALA A 158 -4.54 3.43 -20.10
N ARG A 159 -3.62 2.48 -20.16
CA ARG A 159 -3.83 1.08 -19.77
C ARG A 159 -4.27 0.95 -18.31
N ASN A 160 -3.58 1.64 -17.42
CA ASN A 160 -3.85 1.60 -15.99
C ASN A 160 -5.19 2.27 -15.66
N HIS A 161 -5.55 3.36 -16.35
CA HIS A 161 -6.89 3.97 -16.23
C HIS A 161 -8.01 2.99 -16.61
N VAL A 162 -7.92 2.34 -17.78
CA VAL A 162 -8.90 1.33 -18.21
C VAL A 162 -8.95 0.16 -17.23
N ARG A 163 -7.80 -0.35 -16.76
CA ARG A 163 -7.74 -1.45 -15.78
C ARG A 163 -8.47 -1.10 -14.47
N ARG A 164 -8.28 0.12 -13.96
CA ARG A 164 -9.00 0.63 -12.77
C ARG A 164 -10.51 0.72 -13.05
N GLY A 165 -10.93 1.23 -14.21
CA GLY A 165 -12.34 1.26 -14.64
C GLY A 165 -12.97 -0.14 -14.71
N LEU A 166 -12.27 -1.14 -15.26
CA LEU A 166 -12.74 -2.53 -15.30
C LEU A 166 -12.95 -3.15 -13.91
N LEU A 167 -12.05 -2.84 -12.97
CA LEU A 167 -12.19 -3.18 -11.55
C LEU A 167 -13.30 -2.38 -10.83
N GLY A 168 -13.97 -1.43 -11.50
CA GLY A 168 -15.01 -0.58 -10.91
C GLY A 168 -14.45 0.54 -10.03
N ILE A 169 -13.22 1.01 -10.31
CA ILE A 169 -12.48 2.01 -9.54
C ILE A 169 -12.38 3.31 -10.34
N ARG A 170 -12.83 4.42 -9.76
CA ARG A 170 -12.54 5.77 -10.25
C ARG A 170 -11.40 6.35 -9.40
N ALA A 171 -10.35 6.84 -10.06
CA ALA A 171 -9.22 7.48 -9.40
C ALA A 171 -9.30 9.01 -9.55
N PHE A 172 -8.97 9.73 -8.49
CA PHE A 172 -8.68 11.15 -8.48
C PHE A 172 -7.22 11.30 -8.05
N ARG A 173 -6.42 12.09 -8.77
CA ARG A 173 -4.98 12.28 -8.48
C ARG A 173 -4.69 13.71 -8.02
N ASP A 174 -3.60 13.89 -7.30
CA ASP A 174 -3.10 15.22 -6.88
C ASP A 174 -4.15 16.08 -6.13
N VAL A 175 -5.05 15.42 -5.38
CA VAL A 175 -6.10 16.05 -4.57
C VAL A 175 -5.45 16.78 -3.39
N ARG A 176 -5.69 18.09 -3.27
CA ARG A 176 -5.11 18.93 -2.21
C ARG A 176 -5.97 18.86 -0.94
N ILE A 177 -5.49 18.16 0.07
CA ILE A 177 -5.99 18.17 1.46
C ILE A 177 -5.49 19.45 2.12
N ARG A 178 -6.36 20.19 2.81
CA ARG A 178 -6.01 21.45 3.50
C ARG A 178 -5.87 21.19 5.00
N VAL A 179 -4.66 21.35 5.55
CA VAL A 179 -4.35 21.09 6.97
C VAL A 179 -4.33 22.38 7.79
N ARG A 180 -4.46 22.27 9.13
CA ARG A 180 -4.77 23.36 10.06
C ARG A 180 -3.82 24.56 10.01
N ASN A 181 -2.53 24.33 9.75
CA ASN A 181 -1.48 25.36 9.89
C ASN A 181 -1.38 26.35 8.72
N GLY A 182 -2.07 26.09 7.59
CA GLY A 182 -1.99 26.93 6.39
C GLY A 182 -1.59 26.18 5.12
N SER A 183 -0.85 25.07 5.27
CA SER A 183 -0.34 24.27 4.15
C SER A 183 -1.36 23.27 3.59
N THR A 184 -0.99 22.62 2.49
CA THR A 184 -1.72 21.51 1.88
C THR A 184 -0.86 20.26 1.82
N LEU A 185 -1.51 19.10 1.86
CA LEU A 185 -0.92 17.80 1.53
C LEU A 185 -1.59 17.26 0.26
N ASP A 186 -0.83 16.54 -0.54
CA ASP A 186 -1.34 15.89 -1.74
C ASP A 186 -1.79 14.47 -1.45
N ALA A 187 -2.91 14.07 -2.06
CA ALA A 187 -3.44 12.73 -2.00
C ALA A 187 -3.94 12.20 -3.34
N ASP A 188 -3.81 10.89 -3.53
CA ASP A 188 -4.54 10.15 -4.56
C ASP A 188 -5.69 9.37 -3.89
N VAL A 189 -6.88 9.44 -4.50
CA VAL A 189 -8.14 8.92 -3.93
C VAL A 189 -8.77 7.95 -4.92
N PHE A 190 -9.07 6.73 -4.48
CA PHE A 190 -9.64 5.66 -5.29
C PHE A 190 -11.02 5.28 -4.73
N VAL A 191 -12.09 5.63 -5.46
CA VAL A 191 -13.48 5.42 -5.04
C VAL A 191 -14.17 4.34 -5.88
N PRO A 192 -15.19 3.64 -5.34
CA PRO A 192 -16.04 2.77 -6.14
C PRO A 192 -16.79 3.57 -7.21
N PHE A 193 -16.88 3.04 -8.43
CA PHE A 193 -17.59 3.70 -9.54
C PHE A 193 -19.10 3.84 -9.27
N LYS A 194 -19.67 2.87 -8.54
CA LYS A 194 -21.06 2.93 -8.08
C LYS A 194 -21.21 4.09 -7.09
N GLN A 195 -22.10 5.03 -7.39
CA GLN A 195 -22.40 6.14 -6.47
C GLN A 195 -22.88 5.61 -5.11
N GLY A 196 -22.36 6.19 -4.03
CA GLY A 196 -22.64 5.81 -2.66
C GLY A 196 -21.75 6.55 -1.67
N LYS A 197 -21.97 6.26 -0.39
CA LYS A 197 -21.07 6.61 0.71
C LYS A 197 -20.43 5.33 1.22
N TYR A 198 -19.13 5.37 1.47
CA TYR A 198 -18.32 4.21 1.83
C TYR A 198 -17.32 4.58 2.94
N PRO A 199 -16.91 3.62 3.78
CA PRO A 199 -15.83 3.83 4.72
C PRO A 199 -14.49 4.00 4.01
N VAL A 200 -13.57 4.68 4.69
CA VAL A 200 -12.27 5.06 4.13
C VAL A 200 -11.15 4.23 4.74
N LEU A 201 -10.22 3.75 3.91
CA LEU A 201 -8.91 3.26 4.33
C LEU A 201 -7.87 4.28 3.88
N LEU A 202 -7.29 5.01 4.83
CA LEU A 202 -6.34 6.10 4.58
C LEU A 202 -4.93 5.74 5.07
N ARG A 203 -3.91 6.18 4.32
CA ARG A 203 -2.51 6.18 4.80
C ARG A 203 -1.84 7.52 4.47
N LEU A 204 -1.11 8.07 5.43
CA LEU A 204 -0.12 9.14 5.24
C LEU A 204 1.27 8.51 5.34
N SER A 205 2.22 8.92 4.49
CA SER A 205 3.50 8.19 4.37
C SER A 205 4.66 9.03 3.85
N VAL A 206 5.86 8.73 4.36
CA VAL A 206 7.13 9.26 3.85
C VAL A 206 7.63 8.58 2.56
N TYR A 207 7.00 7.47 2.15
CA TYR A 207 7.43 6.67 1.00
C TYR A 207 6.86 7.12 -0.35
N GLY A 208 6.06 8.19 -0.37
CA GLY A 208 5.45 8.75 -1.58
C GLY A 208 4.22 7.98 -2.10
N ARG A 209 3.50 8.58 -3.07
CA ARG A 209 2.24 8.08 -3.68
C ARG A 209 2.41 7.42 -5.06
N ALA A 210 3.64 7.32 -5.57
CA ALA A 210 3.92 6.52 -6.75
C ALA A 210 3.64 5.03 -6.51
N PHE A 211 3.56 4.26 -7.60
CA PHE A 211 3.41 2.81 -7.53
C PHE A 211 4.66 2.16 -6.93
N THR A 212 4.44 1.14 -6.08
CA THR A 212 5.35 0.64 -5.05
C THR A 212 5.85 1.72 -4.08
N ILE A 213 6.90 2.47 -4.43
CA ILE A 213 7.42 3.61 -3.65
C ILE A 213 7.90 4.72 -4.60
N GLY A 214 8.09 5.92 -4.06
CA GLY A 214 8.74 7.05 -4.73
C GLY A 214 7.83 8.25 -5.00
N SER A 215 8.44 9.28 -5.59
CA SER A 215 7.81 10.56 -5.88
C SER A 215 6.90 10.53 -7.13
N ASN A 216 5.95 11.48 -7.17
CA ASN A 216 5.21 11.92 -8.35
C ASN A 216 5.42 13.44 -8.54
N HIS A 217 6.67 13.92 -8.48
CA HIS A 217 6.98 15.35 -8.58
C HIS A 217 6.84 15.83 -10.02
N THR A 218 7.57 15.22 -10.95
CA THR A 218 7.64 15.59 -12.37
C THR A 218 6.66 14.78 -13.25
N GLN A 219 6.75 14.92 -14.57
CA GLN A 219 5.97 14.09 -15.50
C GLN A 219 6.64 12.71 -15.71
N GLU A 220 7.97 12.69 -15.78
CA GLU A 220 8.80 11.49 -15.89
C GLU A 220 8.62 10.58 -14.67
N ASP A 221 8.50 11.15 -13.46
CA ASP A 221 8.13 10.42 -12.23
C ASP A 221 6.81 9.65 -12.39
N ARG A 222 5.78 10.33 -12.94
CA ARG A 222 4.43 9.77 -13.15
C ARG A 222 4.44 8.67 -14.20
N GLU A 223 5.14 8.89 -15.32
CA GLU A 223 5.32 7.87 -16.37
C GLU A 223 6.05 6.64 -15.84
N ALA A 224 7.16 6.83 -15.11
CA ALA A 224 7.86 5.74 -14.45
C ALA A 224 6.98 5.02 -13.40
N SER A 225 6.05 5.72 -12.74
CA SER A 225 5.07 5.12 -11.83
C SER A 225 4.02 4.28 -12.58
N ASP A 226 3.45 4.79 -13.67
CA ASP A 226 2.45 4.04 -14.45
C ASP A 226 3.08 2.83 -15.18
N GLU A 227 4.34 2.92 -15.64
CA GLU A 227 5.06 1.76 -16.20
C GLU A 227 5.38 0.70 -15.13
N ARG A 228 5.67 1.09 -13.88
CA ARG A 228 5.76 0.14 -12.74
C ARG A 228 4.43 -0.56 -12.48
N GLU A 229 3.31 0.17 -12.51
CA GLU A 229 1.97 -0.43 -12.36
C GLU A 229 1.63 -1.37 -13.52
N THR A 230 1.91 -0.98 -14.78
CA THR A 230 1.72 -1.84 -15.96
C THR A 230 2.53 -3.13 -15.83
N THR A 231 3.83 -3.01 -15.56
CA THR A 231 4.75 -4.14 -15.39
C THR A 231 4.25 -5.11 -14.32
N TRP A 232 3.84 -4.58 -13.16
CA TRP A 232 3.30 -5.37 -12.05
C TRP A 232 2.04 -6.14 -12.41
N TRP A 233 1.18 -5.61 -13.29
CA TRP A 233 -0.04 -6.28 -13.72
C TRP A 233 0.17 -7.32 -14.83
N GLU A 234 1.09 -7.09 -15.76
CA GLU A 234 1.21 -7.90 -16.98
C GLU A 234 2.12 -9.13 -16.84
N ASP A 235 3.21 -9.04 -16.08
CA ASP A 235 4.14 -10.17 -15.89
C ASP A 235 4.27 -10.54 -14.40
N PRO A 236 3.73 -11.69 -13.95
CA PRO A 236 3.95 -12.21 -12.60
C PRO A 236 5.43 -12.41 -12.24
N LYS A 237 6.31 -12.70 -13.22
CA LYS A 237 7.76 -12.84 -13.00
C LYS A 237 8.46 -11.49 -12.84
N SER A 238 7.86 -10.40 -13.32
CA SER A 238 8.37 -9.05 -13.03
C SER A 238 8.26 -8.74 -11.53
N ARG A 239 7.22 -9.25 -10.87
CA ARG A 239 7.04 -9.14 -9.42
C ARG A 239 8.18 -9.83 -8.66
N GLU A 240 8.76 -10.91 -9.21
CA GLU A 240 9.93 -11.57 -8.64
C GLU A 240 11.17 -10.66 -8.63
N LYS A 241 11.30 -9.78 -9.63
CA LYS A 241 12.37 -8.76 -9.71
C LYS A 241 12.15 -7.60 -8.75
N ILE A 242 10.91 -7.35 -8.30
CA ILE A 242 10.60 -6.37 -7.26
C ILE A 242 11.06 -6.92 -5.91
N ASN A 243 11.70 -6.05 -5.12
CA ASN A 243 12.10 -6.36 -3.75
C ASN A 243 10.90 -6.90 -2.95
N SER A 244 11.09 -8.01 -2.25
CA SER A 244 10.01 -8.85 -1.74
C SER A 244 9.07 -8.11 -0.76
N TYR A 245 9.58 -7.12 -0.02
CA TYR A 245 8.82 -6.18 0.82
C TYR A 245 7.69 -5.43 0.08
N PHE A 246 7.88 -5.12 -1.20
CA PHE A 246 6.94 -4.32 -2.01
C PHE A 246 6.20 -5.14 -3.07
N ARG A 247 6.55 -6.43 -3.22
CA ARG A 247 6.12 -7.31 -4.32
C ARG A 247 4.59 -7.44 -4.50
N TYR A 248 3.82 -7.29 -3.43
CA TYR A 248 2.36 -7.46 -3.42
C TYR A 248 1.60 -6.16 -3.07
N SER A 249 2.31 -5.04 -3.01
CA SER A 249 1.82 -3.73 -2.58
C SER A 249 1.79 -2.74 -3.75
N GLU A 250 0.62 -2.21 -4.08
CA GLU A 250 0.49 -1.07 -5.00
C GLU A 250 1.19 0.19 -4.46
N SER A 251 1.22 0.40 -3.13
CA SER A 251 1.88 1.56 -2.52
C SER A 251 2.32 1.29 -1.08
N ALA A 252 3.64 1.20 -0.91
CA ALA A 252 4.41 1.22 0.33
C ALA A 252 3.85 0.40 1.51
N VAL A 253 3.41 -0.82 1.25
CA VAL A 253 2.85 -1.74 2.25
C VAL A 253 1.64 -1.14 2.99
N SER A 254 0.65 -0.68 2.21
CA SER A 254 -0.64 -0.16 2.68
C SER A 254 -1.81 -0.65 1.79
N ALA A 255 -3.00 -0.06 1.90
CA ALA A 255 -4.19 -0.47 1.14
C ALA A 255 -3.99 -0.47 -0.40
N ASN A 256 -4.11 -1.65 -1.02
CA ASN A 256 -4.24 -1.81 -2.47
C ASN A 256 -5.63 -1.33 -2.92
N ALA A 257 -5.71 -0.48 -3.95
CA ALA A 257 -6.99 0.00 -4.46
C ALA A 257 -7.75 -1.14 -5.15
N SER A 258 -7.05 -2.02 -5.89
CA SER A 258 -7.62 -3.18 -6.57
C SER A 258 -8.20 -4.24 -5.63
N ASP A 259 -7.70 -4.36 -4.40
CA ASP A 259 -8.28 -5.26 -3.39
C ASP A 259 -9.51 -4.64 -2.73
N TRP A 260 -9.38 -3.43 -2.21
CA TRP A 260 -10.33 -2.85 -1.25
C TRP A 260 -11.46 -2.05 -1.88
N VAL A 261 -11.22 -1.34 -2.98
CA VAL A 261 -12.27 -0.50 -3.61
C VAL A 261 -13.43 -1.34 -4.16
N PRO A 262 -13.21 -2.50 -4.84
CA PRO A 262 -14.29 -3.41 -5.23
C PRO A 262 -15.12 -3.96 -4.06
N ARG A 263 -14.59 -3.91 -2.81
CA ARG A 263 -15.28 -4.33 -1.57
C ARG A 263 -16.12 -3.22 -0.93
N GLY A 264 -16.25 -2.07 -1.59
CA GLY A 264 -16.97 -0.91 -1.07
C GLY A 264 -16.20 -0.20 0.04
N TYR A 265 -14.94 0.12 -0.23
CA TYR A 265 -14.13 1.08 0.52
C TYR A 265 -13.68 2.21 -0.42
N VAL A 266 -13.37 3.38 0.12
CA VAL A 266 -12.49 4.34 -0.55
C VAL A 266 -11.07 4.14 -0.03
N VAL A 267 -10.07 4.12 -0.92
CA VAL A 267 -8.66 4.11 -0.55
C VAL A 267 -8.06 5.50 -0.77
N VAL A 268 -7.39 6.05 0.25
CA VAL A 268 -6.73 7.37 0.18
C VAL A 268 -5.24 7.23 0.49
N ARG A 269 -4.40 7.72 -0.42
CA ARG A 269 -2.94 7.72 -0.31
C ARG A 269 -2.44 9.15 -0.22
N VAL A 270 -2.09 9.59 0.99
CA VAL A 270 -1.56 10.93 1.28
C VAL A 270 -0.04 10.88 1.37
N ASP A 271 0.62 11.85 0.77
CA ASP A 271 2.06 12.08 0.99
C ASP A 271 2.27 12.88 2.27
N ALA A 272 3.29 12.54 3.06
CA ALA A 272 3.64 13.27 4.27
C ALA A 272 4.19 14.67 3.98
N ARG A 273 4.43 15.46 5.04
CA ARG A 273 5.05 16.78 4.92
C ARG A 273 6.45 16.66 4.30
N GLY A 274 6.74 17.53 3.33
CA GLY A 274 8.02 17.53 2.61
C GLY A 274 8.25 16.37 1.64
N ILE A 275 7.21 15.60 1.29
CA ILE A 275 7.25 14.48 0.32
C ILE A 275 6.60 14.88 -1.01
N GLY A 276 7.09 14.36 -2.13
CA GLY A 276 6.51 14.59 -3.45
C GLY A 276 6.52 16.07 -3.84
N GLN A 277 5.35 16.72 -3.84
CA GLN A 277 5.20 18.17 -4.06
C GLN A 277 4.88 18.96 -2.78
N ASN A 278 4.70 18.30 -1.63
CA ASN A 278 4.29 18.94 -0.37
C ASN A 278 5.38 19.87 0.19
N SER A 279 4.96 20.98 0.79
CA SER A 279 5.86 21.97 1.40
C SER A 279 6.09 21.74 2.90
N GLY A 280 7.09 22.44 3.46
CA GLY A 280 7.52 22.27 4.85
C GLY A 280 8.57 21.18 5.04
N THR A 281 9.13 21.11 6.23
CA THR A 281 10.22 20.19 6.58
C THR A 281 9.76 18.73 6.57
N LEU A 282 10.57 17.84 5.98
CA LEU A 282 10.46 16.40 6.27
C LEU A 282 11.02 16.11 7.67
N ASP A 283 10.13 15.74 8.58
CA ASP A 283 10.40 15.50 10.00
C ASP A 283 9.61 14.25 10.47
N PRO A 284 10.17 13.04 10.28
CA PRO A 284 9.44 11.78 10.46
C PRO A 284 9.03 11.52 11.91
N PHE A 285 7.84 10.93 12.12
CA PHE A 285 7.25 10.63 13.44
C PHE A 285 6.96 11.86 14.32
N SER A 286 7.18 13.06 13.81
CA SER A 286 6.99 14.31 14.56
C SER A 286 5.52 14.54 14.93
N LEU A 287 5.29 15.34 15.99
CA LEU A 287 3.96 15.79 16.36
C LEU A 287 3.27 16.55 15.21
N GLN A 288 4.03 17.30 14.39
CA GLN A 288 3.48 17.98 13.21
C GLN A 288 2.98 16.97 12.15
N GLU A 289 3.69 15.87 11.90
CA GLU A 289 3.20 14.81 11.01
C GLU A 289 1.94 14.12 11.57
N ALA A 290 1.88 13.88 12.88
CA ALA A 290 0.69 13.31 13.52
C ALA A 290 -0.54 14.25 13.42
N LEU A 291 -0.34 15.57 13.59
CA LEU A 291 -1.38 16.59 13.41
C LEU A 291 -1.83 16.72 11.94
N ASP A 292 -0.91 16.57 11.00
CA ASP A 292 -1.16 16.53 9.56
C ASP A 292 -1.98 15.27 9.17
N PHE A 293 -1.70 14.13 9.79
CA PHE A 293 -2.44 12.88 9.59
C PHE A 293 -3.84 12.95 10.23
N TYR A 294 -4.00 13.56 11.41
CA TYR A 294 -5.31 13.87 12.00
C TYR A 294 -6.16 14.68 11.02
N ASP A 295 -5.59 15.73 10.43
CA ASP A 295 -6.31 16.61 9.51
C ASP A 295 -6.70 15.89 8.21
N ALA A 296 -5.84 15.01 7.70
CA ALA A 296 -6.15 14.16 6.56
C ALA A 296 -7.28 13.14 6.85
N ILE A 297 -7.31 12.56 8.05
CA ILE A 297 -8.38 11.67 8.51
C ILE A 297 -9.72 12.42 8.58
N GLN A 298 -9.75 13.61 9.20
CA GLN A 298 -10.96 14.41 9.31
C GLN A 298 -11.45 14.89 7.93
N TRP A 299 -10.55 15.39 7.08
CA TRP A 299 -10.88 15.77 5.71
C TRP A 299 -11.51 14.61 4.93
N ALA A 300 -10.97 13.40 5.05
CA ALA A 300 -11.47 12.21 4.35
C ALA A 300 -12.85 11.74 4.86
N ALA A 301 -13.18 12.00 6.13
CA ALA A 301 -14.49 11.72 6.70
C ALA A 301 -15.59 12.66 6.16
N GLU A 302 -15.23 13.90 5.80
CA GLU A 302 -16.16 14.93 5.34
C GLU A 302 -16.50 14.86 3.84
N GLN A 303 -15.78 14.03 3.06
CA GLN A 303 -15.96 13.96 1.61
C GLN A 303 -17.32 13.37 1.19
N PRO A 304 -17.88 13.76 0.02
CA PRO A 304 -19.21 13.32 -0.41
C PRO A 304 -19.32 11.80 -0.61
N TRP A 305 -18.21 11.14 -0.97
CA TRP A 305 -18.09 9.67 -1.11
C TRP A 305 -17.87 8.92 0.21
N SER A 306 -17.65 9.63 1.33
CA SER A 306 -17.35 9.06 2.64
C SER A 306 -18.62 8.81 3.45
N ASP A 307 -18.69 7.74 4.23
CA ASP A 307 -19.73 7.54 5.25
C ASP A 307 -19.38 8.18 6.61
N GLY A 308 -18.15 8.71 6.75
CA GLY A 308 -17.62 9.32 7.97
C GLY A 308 -16.78 8.38 8.86
N ASN A 309 -16.68 7.10 8.51
CA ASN A 309 -15.84 6.12 9.22
C ASN A 309 -14.49 5.96 8.49
N VAL A 310 -13.40 6.30 9.18
CA VAL A 310 -12.04 6.12 8.68
C VAL A 310 -11.34 5.02 9.46
N GLY A 311 -10.70 4.10 8.75
CA GLY A 311 -9.65 3.23 9.27
C GLY A 311 -8.32 3.55 8.62
N ILE A 312 -7.23 3.18 9.29
CA ILE A 312 -5.87 3.32 8.77
C ILE A 312 -5.15 1.97 8.90
N TYR A 313 -4.38 1.59 7.87
CA TYR A 313 -3.56 0.37 7.91
C TYR A 313 -2.33 0.45 7.02
N GLY A 314 -1.28 -0.25 7.44
CA GLY A 314 -0.02 -0.37 6.73
C GLY A 314 1.07 -0.92 7.63
N ALA A 315 2.28 -1.10 7.07
CA ALA A 315 3.39 -1.76 7.76
C ALA A 315 4.63 -0.89 7.96
N SER A 316 5.52 -1.30 8.86
CA SER A 316 6.74 -0.57 9.24
C SER A 316 6.35 0.87 9.64
N TYR A 317 6.92 1.89 9.00
CA TYR A 317 6.52 3.30 9.16
C TYR A 317 5.00 3.53 9.10
N ASN A 318 4.33 2.92 8.12
CA ASN A 318 2.88 3.05 7.92
C ASN A 318 2.08 2.25 8.96
N GLY A 319 2.75 1.42 9.76
CA GLY A 319 2.25 0.88 11.02
C GLY A 319 2.50 1.86 12.18
N THR A 320 3.75 2.25 12.41
CA THR A 320 4.18 3.11 13.53
C THR A 320 3.38 4.40 13.64
N ILE A 321 3.26 5.15 12.54
CA ILE A 321 2.63 6.48 12.54
C ILE A 321 1.13 6.42 12.87
N GLN A 322 0.51 5.22 12.87
CA GLN A 322 -0.85 5.01 13.36
C GLN A 322 -0.95 5.25 14.87
N TRP A 323 0.08 4.92 15.66
CA TRP A 323 0.10 5.17 17.10
C TRP A 323 0.09 6.67 17.40
N ASN A 324 0.98 7.43 16.74
CA ASN A 324 1.12 8.87 16.90
C ASN A 324 -0.19 9.61 16.59
N VAL A 325 -0.89 9.23 15.51
CA VAL A 325 -2.19 9.85 15.18
C VAL A 325 -3.35 9.35 16.05
N ALA A 326 -3.35 8.07 16.46
CA ALA A 326 -4.39 7.53 17.34
C ALA A 326 -4.34 8.15 18.76
N ALA A 327 -3.15 8.51 19.25
CA ALA A 327 -2.96 9.25 20.50
C ALA A 327 -3.64 10.64 20.47
N LEU A 328 -3.80 11.25 19.28
CA LEU A 328 -4.54 12.51 19.09
C LEU A 328 -6.07 12.33 19.00
N GLN A 329 -6.56 11.08 19.08
CA GLN A 329 -7.99 10.70 19.08
C GLN A 329 -8.85 11.40 17.99
N PRO A 330 -8.55 11.25 16.68
CA PRO A 330 -9.35 11.86 15.62
C PRO A 330 -10.79 11.32 15.64
N PRO A 331 -11.83 12.14 15.77
CA PRO A 331 -13.21 11.66 15.93
C PRO A 331 -13.73 10.75 14.81
N ALA A 332 -13.19 10.85 13.60
CA ALA A 332 -13.52 9.97 12.47
C ALA A 332 -12.75 8.63 12.45
N LEU A 333 -11.66 8.51 13.20
CA LEU A 333 -10.85 7.29 13.25
C LEU A 333 -11.57 6.22 14.10
N LYS A 334 -11.98 5.11 13.47
CA LYS A 334 -12.73 4.03 14.13
C LYS A 334 -11.92 2.75 14.33
N ALA A 335 -10.86 2.56 13.55
CA ALA A 335 -10.00 1.38 13.60
C ALA A 335 -8.58 1.69 13.10
N ILE A 336 -7.59 1.03 13.72
CA ILE A 336 -6.19 1.03 13.30
C ILE A 336 -5.74 -0.41 13.13
N ALA A 337 -4.91 -0.70 12.13
CA ALA A 337 -4.25 -2.00 11.96
C ALA A 337 -2.76 -1.78 11.60
N PRO A 338 -1.90 -1.59 12.61
CA PRO A 338 -0.47 -1.41 12.42
C PRO A 338 0.22 -2.79 12.29
N LEU A 339 0.77 -3.06 11.09
CA LEU A 339 1.33 -4.37 10.73
C LEU A 339 2.85 -4.34 10.90
N ALA A 340 3.39 -5.06 11.89
CA ALA A 340 4.81 -4.92 12.27
C ALA A 340 5.24 -3.43 12.33
N PRO A 341 4.67 -2.65 13.26
CA PRO A 341 5.10 -1.27 13.48
C PRO A 341 6.43 -1.26 14.26
N ASP A 342 7.34 -0.34 13.93
CA ASP A 342 8.24 0.18 14.96
C ASP A 342 7.42 0.87 16.03
N ALA A 343 7.98 0.94 17.22
CA ALA A 343 7.30 1.52 18.34
C ALA A 343 8.30 2.40 19.15
N ASP A 344 8.95 1.93 20.22
CA ASP A 344 9.75 2.76 21.16
C ASP A 344 10.76 3.65 20.44
N GLY A 345 10.70 4.96 20.70
CA GLY A 345 11.67 5.92 20.19
C GLY A 345 13.10 5.52 20.54
N TYR A 346 13.32 5.02 21.77
CA TYR A 346 14.62 4.47 22.15
C TYR A 346 14.74 3.01 21.70
N ARG A 347 13.97 2.09 22.28
CA ARG A 347 14.26 0.65 22.22
C ARG A 347 14.08 -0.01 20.84
N ASP A 348 13.38 0.64 19.90
CA ASP A 348 13.01 0.06 18.59
C ASP A 348 13.58 0.90 17.46
N LEU A 349 13.29 2.20 17.54
CA LEU A 349 13.57 3.15 16.50
C LEU A 349 15.07 3.44 16.49
N ALA A 350 15.66 3.69 17.66
CA ALA A 350 17.08 4.04 17.76
C ALA A 350 18.00 2.85 18.13
N TYR A 351 17.73 2.17 19.24
CA TYR A 351 18.67 1.34 19.99
C TYR A 351 18.11 -0.05 20.35
N LEU A 352 18.47 -1.08 19.57
CA LEU A 352 18.10 -2.46 19.90
C LEU A 352 19.00 -2.96 21.05
N GLY A 353 18.46 -3.00 22.27
CA GLY A 353 19.19 -3.45 23.46
C GLY A 353 20.27 -2.47 23.94
N GLY A 354 20.24 -1.22 23.48
CA GLY A 354 21.32 -0.24 23.70
C GLY A 354 22.28 -0.09 22.51
N LEU A 355 22.14 -0.90 21.46
CA LEU A 355 23.01 -0.85 20.27
C LEU A 355 22.36 -0.02 19.14
N PHE A 356 23.05 1.03 18.69
CA PHE A 356 22.49 1.98 17.72
C PHE A 356 22.30 1.34 16.34
N LEU A 357 21.10 1.46 15.77
CA LEU A 357 20.74 0.90 14.47
C LEU A 357 21.25 1.74 13.26
N ASP A 358 22.42 2.38 13.39
CA ASP A 358 22.98 3.38 12.46
C ASP A 358 22.83 2.98 10.98
N LYS A 359 23.44 1.85 10.59
CA LYS A 359 23.46 1.36 9.21
C LYS A 359 22.06 1.14 8.65
N TYR A 360 21.11 0.69 9.47
CA TYR A 360 19.73 0.52 9.05
C TYR A 360 18.99 1.84 8.94
N ARG A 361 19.15 2.76 9.90
CA ARG A 361 18.45 4.06 9.88
C ARG A 361 18.99 5.01 8.82
N ARG A 362 20.29 4.97 8.49
CA ARG A 362 20.84 5.65 7.29
C ARG A 362 20.25 5.08 6.01
N TYR A 363 20.30 3.76 5.82
CA TYR A 363 19.72 3.10 4.65
C TYR A 363 18.22 3.44 4.48
N TRP A 364 17.45 3.38 5.56
CA TRP A 364 16.04 3.77 5.54
C TRP A 364 15.83 5.25 5.17
N TYR A 365 16.55 6.18 5.82
CA TYR A 365 16.31 7.61 5.66
C TYR A 365 16.84 8.19 4.34
N ASP A 366 17.95 7.64 3.83
CA ASP A 366 18.59 8.10 2.59
C ASP A 366 18.14 7.31 1.35
N GLU A 367 18.10 5.98 1.40
CA GLU A 367 17.83 5.15 0.22
C GLU A 367 16.34 4.81 0.03
N ILE A 368 15.54 4.77 1.11
CA ILE A 368 14.10 4.45 1.03
C ILE A 368 13.21 5.69 1.09
N VAL A 369 13.51 6.64 1.99
CA VAL A 369 12.75 7.90 2.12
C VAL A 369 13.28 8.99 1.19
N GLY A 370 14.60 9.09 1.03
CA GLY A 370 15.24 10.11 0.17
C GLY A 370 14.66 10.25 -1.24
N PRO A 371 14.39 9.15 -1.99
CA PRO A 371 13.82 9.22 -3.34
C PRO A 371 12.38 9.75 -3.43
N ALA A 372 11.64 9.80 -2.31
CA ALA A 372 10.29 10.37 -2.25
C ALA A 372 10.28 11.82 -1.73
N LYS A 373 11.38 12.29 -1.12
CA LYS A 373 11.49 13.63 -0.53
C LYS A 373 11.40 14.72 -1.61
N ASN A 374 10.61 15.77 -1.34
CA ASN A 374 10.58 16.97 -2.17
C ASN A 374 11.99 17.63 -2.15
N PRO A 375 12.66 17.82 -3.31
CA PRO A 375 14.01 18.37 -3.33
C PRO A 375 14.07 19.84 -2.86
N LYS A 376 12.94 20.56 -2.87
CA LYS A 376 12.86 22.01 -2.63
C LYS A 376 12.68 22.41 -1.16
N VAL A 377 12.68 21.46 -0.22
CA VAL A 377 12.43 21.69 1.22
C VAL A 377 13.57 21.15 2.10
N PRO A 378 13.72 21.62 3.36
CA PRO A 378 14.60 20.98 4.32
C PRO A 378 14.11 19.59 4.74
N ARG A 379 15.03 18.78 5.26
CA ARG A 379 14.73 17.59 6.09
C ARG A 379 15.57 17.72 7.37
N VAL A 380 15.11 17.15 8.48
CA VAL A 380 15.90 17.08 9.72
C VAL A 380 17.11 16.14 9.57
N ASP A 381 18.13 16.26 10.41
CA ASP A 381 19.13 15.18 10.55
C ASP A 381 18.59 14.11 11.50
N PHE A 382 17.65 13.32 11.00
CA PHE A 382 16.96 12.30 11.80
C PHE A 382 17.95 11.31 12.43
N VAL A 383 18.91 10.81 11.66
CA VAL A 383 19.85 9.79 12.14
C VAL A 383 20.90 10.38 13.09
N GLY A 384 21.40 11.59 12.81
CA GLY A 384 22.27 12.32 13.74
C GLY A 384 21.57 12.67 15.05
N TRP A 385 20.28 13.00 15.03
CA TRP A 385 19.49 13.26 16.23
C TRP A 385 19.28 12.00 17.09
N LEU A 386 19.01 10.83 16.50
CA LEU A 386 18.99 9.59 17.27
C LEU A 386 20.38 9.29 17.87
N ALA A 387 21.45 9.44 17.07
CA ALA A 387 22.82 9.17 17.50
C ALA A 387 23.32 10.09 18.64
N SER A 388 22.76 11.29 18.79
CA SER A 388 23.13 12.23 19.86
C SER A 388 22.46 11.95 21.21
N HIS A 389 21.51 11.01 21.27
CA HIS A 389 20.78 10.65 22.49
C HIS A 389 20.94 9.14 22.78
N PRO A 390 22.13 8.68 23.23
CA PRO A 390 22.41 7.25 23.41
C PRO A 390 21.74 6.58 24.61
N TRP A 391 20.91 7.30 25.37
CA TRP A 391 20.29 6.83 26.61
C TRP A 391 18.76 6.82 26.52
N ASP A 392 18.13 5.92 27.26
CA ASP A 392 16.68 5.82 27.42
C ASP A 392 16.18 6.93 28.36
N ASP A 393 16.05 8.15 27.81
CA ASP A 393 15.82 9.38 28.57
C ASP A 393 14.60 10.19 28.09
N GLU A 394 14.45 11.42 28.60
CA GLU A 394 13.29 12.27 28.32
C GLU A 394 13.18 12.73 26.85
N TYR A 395 14.20 12.57 26.01
CA TYR A 395 14.13 12.91 24.58
C TYR A 395 13.30 11.90 23.77
N TYR A 396 13.11 10.68 24.28
CA TYR A 396 12.28 9.65 23.65
C TYR A 396 10.86 9.57 24.23
N HIS A 397 10.71 9.87 25.53
CA HIS A 397 9.42 9.75 26.23
C HIS A 397 8.68 11.09 26.36
N GLY A 398 9.42 12.20 26.43
CA GLY A 398 8.88 13.56 26.32
C GLY A 398 8.36 13.83 24.89
N GLN A 399 7.35 14.71 24.77
CA GLN A 399 6.63 14.96 23.51
C GLN A 399 5.83 13.78 22.92
N GLY A 400 5.82 12.60 23.55
CA GLY A 400 4.77 11.58 23.36
C GLY A 400 5.04 10.46 22.35
N GLN A 401 6.30 10.07 22.11
CA GLN A 401 6.67 8.91 21.26
C GLN A 401 6.76 7.58 22.06
N GLY A 402 5.86 7.34 23.03
CA GLY A 402 5.94 6.21 23.98
C GLY A 402 5.36 4.88 23.47
N MET A 403 6.22 3.87 23.24
CA MET A 403 5.99 2.72 22.33
C MET A 403 7.04 1.54 22.58
N LEU A 404 7.02 0.32 21.96
CA LEU A 404 7.75 -0.94 22.41
C LEU A 404 8.21 -2.11 21.38
N GLN A 405 9.51 -2.54 21.26
CA GLN A 405 10.35 -3.40 20.30
C GLN A 405 9.84 -4.44 19.20
N THR A 406 10.52 -5.51 18.68
CA THR A 406 11.81 -6.28 18.84
C THR A 406 12.44 -6.84 17.52
N LEU A 407 12.09 -8.05 17.04
CA LEU A 407 13.05 -9.00 16.40
C LEU A 407 13.58 -8.57 15.02
N ARG A 408 14.88 -8.27 14.97
CA ARG A 408 15.55 -7.39 13.99
C ARG A 408 14.95 -5.98 13.95
N ILE A 409 13.64 -5.86 13.71
CA ILE A 409 12.82 -4.67 13.91
C ILE A 409 11.32 -5.07 14.10
N HIS A 410 10.53 -4.23 14.78
CA HIS A 410 9.05 -4.19 14.75
C HIS A 410 8.19 -5.30 15.42
N SER A 411 8.70 -6.37 16.06
CA SER A 411 7.82 -7.50 16.50
C SER A 411 7.14 -7.40 17.89
N ARG A 412 7.85 -7.03 18.97
CA ARG A 412 7.28 -6.79 20.32
C ARG A 412 6.18 -5.70 20.32
N ALA A 413 6.09 -4.84 19.31
CA ALA A 413 5.14 -3.73 19.25
C ALA A 413 3.69 -4.18 19.14
N GLY A 414 3.38 -5.10 18.21
CA GLY A 414 2.06 -5.70 18.14
C GLY A 414 1.71 -6.42 19.44
N ILE A 415 2.69 -7.10 20.05
CA ILE A 415 2.55 -7.90 21.27
C ILE A 415 2.26 -7.01 22.49
N GLU A 416 3.08 -6.01 22.77
CA GLU A 416 2.95 -5.11 23.92
C GLU A 416 1.73 -4.20 23.77
N ALA A 417 1.46 -3.68 22.57
CA ALA A 417 0.22 -2.93 22.33
C ALA A 417 -1.00 -3.84 22.56
N PHE A 418 -0.97 -5.10 22.12
CA PHE A 418 -2.03 -6.05 22.42
C PHE A 418 -2.16 -6.36 23.92
N VAL A 419 -1.07 -6.46 24.67
CA VAL A 419 -1.11 -6.66 26.14
C VAL A 419 -1.68 -5.42 26.83
N GLN A 420 -1.11 -4.24 26.55
CA GLN A 420 -1.31 -3.02 27.33
C GLN A 420 -2.55 -2.20 26.94
N LEU A 421 -2.99 -2.21 25.68
CA LEU A 421 -4.13 -1.38 25.26
C LEU A 421 -5.44 -1.88 25.90
N PRO A 422 -6.26 -1.00 26.51
CA PRO A 422 -7.51 -1.38 27.17
C PRO A 422 -8.67 -1.66 26.19
N SER A 423 -8.41 -1.70 24.87
CA SER A 423 -9.46 -1.96 23.88
C SER A 423 -10.09 -3.34 24.09
N PRO A 424 -11.43 -3.45 24.18
CA PRO A 424 -12.12 -4.74 24.21
C PRO A 424 -12.16 -5.42 22.84
N THR A 425 -11.81 -4.70 21.78
CA THR A 425 -11.74 -5.17 20.39
C THR A 425 -10.32 -4.93 19.88
N LYS A 426 -9.43 -5.88 20.19
CA LYS A 426 -8.02 -5.92 19.77
C LYS A 426 -7.68 -7.34 19.35
N GLN A 427 -6.80 -7.47 18.37
CA GLN A 427 -6.37 -8.75 17.81
C GLN A 427 -4.85 -8.71 17.59
N LEU A 428 -4.17 -9.83 17.85
CA LEU A 428 -2.72 -9.98 17.66
C LEU A 428 -2.46 -11.04 16.60
N LEU A 429 -1.72 -10.67 15.56
CA LEU A 429 -1.32 -11.56 14.47
C LEU A 429 0.21 -11.66 14.43
N ILE A 430 0.73 -12.82 14.81
CA ILE A 430 2.16 -13.15 14.81
C ILE A 430 2.46 -14.01 13.59
N TRP A 431 3.53 -13.71 12.85
CA TRP A 431 3.85 -14.45 11.63
C TRP A 431 5.33 -14.80 11.51
N ASP A 432 5.60 -15.82 10.70
CA ASP A 432 6.92 -16.11 10.16
C ASP A 432 7.50 -14.87 9.43
N ALA A 433 8.81 -14.70 9.53
CA ALA A 433 9.49 -13.41 9.39
C ALA A 433 9.80 -13.01 7.94
N SER A 434 8.76 -12.86 7.11
CA SER A 434 8.88 -12.14 5.84
C SER A 434 7.72 -11.17 5.56
N TYR A 435 8.07 -9.91 5.30
CA TYR A 435 7.15 -8.80 5.01
C TYR A 435 6.50 -8.87 3.61
N THR A 436 6.32 -10.07 3.05
CA THR A 436 6.30 -10.25 1.59
C THR A 436 4.91 -10.58 1.03
N SER A 437 4.61 -11.85 0.75
CA SER A 437 3.32 -12.34 0.26
C SER A 437 2.19 -12.24 1.30
N PHE A 438 2.56 -12.48 2.57
CA PHE A 438 1.65 -12.67 3.68
C PHE A 438 0.61 -11.55 3.83
N MET A 439 1.05 -10.28 3.95
CA MET A 439 0.21 -9.15 4.35
C MET A 439 -0.97 -8.83 3.40
N TYR A 440 -0.98 -9.42 2.21
CA TYR A 440 -1.99 -9.20 1.18
C TYR A 440 -2.76 -10.47 0.81
N LYS A 441 -2.13 -11.64 0.96
CA LYS A 441 -2.76 -12.92 0.61
C LYS A 441 -3.52 -13.51 1.81
N ASP A 442 -2.85 -13.61 2.95
CA ASP A 442 -3.26 -14.53 4.02
C ASP A 442 -3.80 -13.80 5.28
N SER A 443 -3.36 -12.57 5.57
CA SER A 443 -4.02 -11.69 6.58
C SER A 443 -5.20 -10.88 6.05
N ARG A 444 -5.30 -10.67 4.72
CA ARG A 444 -6.37 -9.85 4.12
C ARG A 444 -7.78 -10.28 4.55
N PRO A 445 -8.13 -11.59 4.70
CA PRO A 445 -9.44 -12.00 5.21
C PRO A 445 -9.70 -11.54 6.66
N ASP A 446 -8.69 -11.58 7.53
CA ASP A 446 -8.82 -11.16 8.93
C ASP A 446 -8.90 -9.62 9.03
N LEU A 447 -8.13 -8.89 8.21
CA LEU A 447 -8.23 -7.44 8.06
C LEU A 447 -9.57 -7.01 7.47
N GLU A 448 -10.09 -7.73 6.48
CA GLU A 448 -11.41 -7.46 5.86
C GLU A 448 -12.53 -7.69 6.88
N ALA A 449 -12.45 -8.76 7.69
CA ALA A 449 -13.36 -9.02 8.79
C ALA A 449 -13.31 -7.91 9.88
N PHE A 450 -12.10 -7.47 10.26
CA PHE A 450 -11.89 -6.40 11.22
C PHE A 450 -12.48 -5.06 10.74
N PHE A 451 -12.17 -4.64 9.51
CA PHE A 451 -12.67 -3.36 8.98
C PHE A 451 -14.16 -3.40 8.59
N ASP A 452 -14.71 -4.51 8.08
CA ASP A 452 -16.16 -4.60 7.84
C ASP A 452 -16.94 -4.57 9.17
N GLY A 453 -16.35 -5.08 10.26
CA GLY A 453 -16.83 -4.92 11.63
C GLY A 453 -16.82 -3.46 12.10
N HIS A 454 -15.65 -2.85 12.17
CA HIS A 454 -15.47 -1.53 12.79
C HIS A 454 -15.91 -0.35 11.92
N LEU A 455 -15.89 -0.47 10.59
CA LEU A 455 -16.19 0.64 9.67
C LEU A 455 -17.58 0.52 9.02
N LYS A 456 -18.08 -0.71 8.79
CA LYS A 456 -19.41 -0.95 8.18
C LYS A 456 -20.46 -1.48 9.15
N GLY A 457 -20.09 -1.78 10.40
CA GLY A 457 -21.00 -2.38 11.40
C GLY A 457 -21.49 -3.78 11.04
N LYS A 458 -20.83 -4.48 10.11
CA LYS A 458 -21.22 -5.82 9.66
C LYS A 458 -20.65 -6.87 10.60
N LYS A 459 -21.39 -7.95 10.85
CA LYS A 459 -20.81 -9.15 11.44
C LYS A 459 -19.95 -9.87 10.39
N PRO A 460 -18.67 -10.18 10.66
CA PRO A 460 -17.83 -10.90 9.72
C PRO A 460 -18.26 -12.37 9.62
N ALA A 461 -17.99 -13.01 8.47
CA ALA A 461 -18.39 -14.41 8.22
C ALA A 461 -17.64 -15.42 9.12
N ARG A 462 -16.39 -15.10 9.47
CA ARG A 462 -15.62 -15.70 10.58
C ARG A 462 -15.16 -14.54 11.46
N GLN A 463 -15.37 -14.65 12.77
CA GLN A 463 -14.69 -13.77 13.73
C GLN A 463 -13.22 -14.23 13.83
N PRO A 464 -12.22 -13.38 13.53
CA PRO A 464 -10.83 -13.76 13.77
C PRO A 464 -10.57 -13.86 15.29
N PRO A 465 -9.70 -14.78 15.75
CA PRO A 465 -9.44 -14.99 17.17
C PRO A 465 -8.77 -13.77 17.83
N PRO A 466 -8.73 -13.68 19.17
CA PRO A 466 -7.98 -12.64 19.88
C PRO A 466 -6.49 -12.67 19.56
N VAL A 467 -5.90 -13.86 19.44
CA VAL A 467 -4.49 -14.06 19.04
C VAL A 467 -4.44 -15.11 17.95
N ARG A 468 -3.55 -14.94 16.97
CA ARG A 468 -3.29 -15.89 15.90
C ARG A 468 -1.80 -15.90 15.58
N MET A 469 -1.19 -17.08 15.47
CA MET A 469 0.24 -17.20 15.27
C MET A 469 0.63 -18.32 14.30
N VAL A 470 1.72 -18.09 13.57
CA VAL A 470 2.49 -19.18 12.96
C VAL A 470 3.22 -19.94 14.06
N ILE A 471 3.01 -21.26 14.11
CA ILE A 471 3.96 -22.19 14.73
C ILE A 471 4.86 -22.71 13.60
N ARG A 472 6.17 -22.46 13.69
CA ARG A 472 7.16 -22.96 12.73
C ARG A 472 7.61 -24.34 13.18
N THR A 473 7.60 -25.32 12.27
CA THR A 473 8.03 -26.69 12.55
C THR A 473 9.49 -26.90 12.14
N GLY A 474 9.96 -28.14 12.21
CA GLY A 474 11.17 -28.55 11.50
C GLY A 474 11.05 -28.38 9.98
N GLU A 475 12.19 -28.50 9.29
CA GLU A 475 12.33 -28.58 7.82
C GLU A 475 11.84 -27.36 6.99
N GLY A 476 11.32 -26.32 7.63
CA GLY A 476 10.88 -25.06 6.99
C GLY A 476 9.37 -24.96 6.77
N GLU A 477 8.61 -25.96 7.22
CA GLU A 477 7.14 -25.95 7.22
C GLU A 477 6.56 -25.16 8.42
N PHE A 478 5.25 -24.89 8.37
CA PHE A 478 4.56 -24.16 9.44
C PHE A 478 3.06 -24.44 9.51
N GLU A 479 2.45 -24.17 10.67
CA GLU A 479 1.00 -24.35 10.90
C GLU A 479 0.30 -23.16 11.56
N TRP A 480 -1.03 -23.23 11.61
CA TRP A 480 -1.92 -22.19 12.14
C TRP A 480 -2.41 -22.49 13.55
N ARG A 481 -2.00 -21.66 14.50
CA ARG A 481 -2.54 -21.69 15.87
C ARG A 481 -3.34 -20.43 16.19
N ASP A 482 -4.62 -20.63 16.51
CA ASP A 482 -5.55 -19.61 16.99
C ASP A 482 -5.61 -19.69 18.53
N GLU A 483 -5.47 -18.56 19.23
CA GLU A 483 -5.35 -18.48 20.69
C GLU A 483 -6.25 -17.39 21.30
N GLN A 484 -6.57 -17.54 22.60
CA GLN A 484 -7.48 -16.62 23.31
C GLN A 484 -6.77 -15.47 24.02
N ALA A 485 -5.47 -15.58 24.30
CA ALA A 485 -4.69 -14.57 25.02
C ALA A 485 -3.21 -14.60 24.62
N TRP A 486 -2.49 -13.54 25.00
CA TRP A 486 -1.03 -13.51 25.01
C TRP A 486 -0.53 -13.01 26.38
N PRO A 487 0.49 -13.63 27.00
CA PRO A 487 1.16 -14.88 26.61
C PRO A 487 0.20 -16.07 26.47
N VAL A 488 0.66 -17.15 25.81
CA VAL A 488 -0.16 -18.32 25.51
C VAL A 488 -0.72 -18.93 26.80
N PRO A 489 -2.03 -19.25 26.87
CA PRO A 489 -2.61 -19.92 28.04
C PRO A 489 -1.87 -21.23 28.35
N GLY A 490 -1.26 -21.32 29.54
CA GLY A 490 -0.54 -22.52 29.99
C GLY A 490 0.95 -22.58 29.66
N THR A 491 1.60 -21.50 29.18
CA THR A 491 3.06 -21.48 28.96
C THR A 491 3.85 -21.92 30.19
N GLU A 492 4.60 -23.01 30.07
CA GLU A 492 5.62 -23.44 31.04
C GLU A 492 6.97 -22.76 30.77
N TYR A 493 7.45 -21.92 31.70
CA TYR A 493 8.80 -21.33 31.60
C TYR A 493 9.87 -22.33 32.03
N ARG A 494 10.23 -23.25 31.12
CA ARG A 494 11.34 -24.21 31.30
C ARG A 494 12.70 -23.48 31.28
N ILE A 495 13.60 -23.83 32.20
CA ILE A 495 14.96 -23.28 32.27
C ILE A 495 15.94 -24.23 31.58
N PHE A 496 16.71 -23.70 30.65
CA PHE A 496 17.91 -24.37 30.11
C PHE A 496 19.14 -23.64 30.67
N TYR A 497 19.95 -24.37 31.44
CA TYR A 497 21.25 -23.93 31.92
C TYR A 497 22.28 -24.11 30.81
N LEU A 498 23.21 -23.15 30.73
CA LEU A 498 24.31 -23.14 29.78
C LEU A 498 25.52 -23.83 30.42
N ASP A 499 25.97 -24.92 29.82
CA ASP A 499 27.04 -25.79 30.30
C ASP A 499 28.22 -25.75 29.31
N SER A 500 29.44 -25.59 29.81
CA SER A 500 30.68 -25.57 29.02
C SER A 500 31.75 -26.55 29.57
N THR A 501 31.32 -27.58 30.30
CA THR A 501 32.20 -28.53 31.04
C THR A 501 33.28 -29.17 30.15
N ASP A 502 32.92 -29.64 28.97
CA ASP A 502 33.79 -30.48 28.10
C ASP A 502 34.18 -29.83 26.76
N TYR A 503 33.84 -28.54 26.53
CA TYR A 503 33.86 -27.95 25.20
C TYR A 503 34.53 -26.58 25.13
N THR A 504 35.30 -26.33 24.07
CA THR A 504 35.99 -25.05 23.84
C THR A 504 35.08 -23.97 23.25
N ILE A 505 34.03 -24.34 22.52
CA ILE A 505 33.26 -23.44 21.62
C ILE A 505 31.75 -23.74 21.63
N ILE A 506 31.37 -25.02 21.56
CA ILE A 506 29.98 -25.50 21.49
C ILE A 506 29.64 -26.21 22.80
N GLY A 507 29.06 -25.50 23.75
CA GLY A 507 28.58 -26.05 25.02
C GLY A 507 27.25 -26.79 24.88
N LYS A 508 26.72 -27.25 26.03
CA LYS A 508 25.45 -27.94 26.13
C LYS A 508 24.38 -27.03 26.78
N ALA A 509 23.15 -27.14 26.31
CA ALA A 509 21.96 -26.61 26.98
C ALA A 509 21.22 -27.76 27.69
N ALA A 510 20.98 -27.65 29.00
CA ALA A 510 20.40 -28.71 29.81
C ALA A 510 19.42 -28.19 30.87
N THR A 511 18.41 -29.00 31.22
CA THR A 511 17.44 -28.70 32.29
C THR A 511 17.99 -28.94 33.71
N ILE A 512 19.18 -29.53 33.81
CA ILE A 512 19.91 -29.76 35.05
C ILE A 512 21.02 -28.71 35.16
N LEU A 513 21.19 -28.11 36.33
CA LEU A 513 22.28 -27.17 36.63
C LEU A 513 23.63 -27.91 36.66
N PRO A 514 24.70 -27.42 36.01
CA PRO A 514 26.04 -28.00 36.11
C PRO A 514 26.55 -28.07 37.56
N ASP A 515 27.36 -29.08 37.88
CA ASP A 515 27.89 -29.30 39.24
C ASP A 515 29.10 -28.40 39.58
N LYS A 516 29.62 -27.66 38.59
CA LYS A 516 30.82 -26.80 38.66
C LYS A 516 30.67 -25.54 37.79
N GLU A 517 31.50 -24.54 38.07
CA GLU A 517 31.61 -23.34 37.24
C GLU A 517 32.57 -23.57 36.06
N HIS A 518 32.11 -23.27 34.85
CA HIS A 518 32.87 -23.40 33.60
C HIS A 518 32.74 -22.13 32.75
N PHE A 519 33.77 -21.85 31.92
CA PHE A 519 33.93 -20.57 31.21
C PHE A 519 34.36 -20.77 29.76
N VAL A 520 33.47 -20.45 28.82
CA VAL A 520 33.80 -20.26 27.40
C VAL A 520 34.43 -18.88 27.16
N ARG A 521 35.33 -18.77 26.17
CA ARG A 521 35.97 -17.51 25.76
C ARG A 521 36.08 -17.45 24.24
N TYR A 522 35.79 -16.28 23.66
CA TYR A 522 35.89 -15.99 22.23
C TYR A 522 36.44 -14.57 22.03
N SER A 523 36.89 -14.25 20.81
CA SER A 523 37.26 -12.87 20.47
C SER A 523 36.03 -12.08 20.04
N ALA A 524 35.97 -10.81 20.45
CA ALA A 524 34.99 -9.84 20.00
C ALA A 524 35.59 -8.81 19.01
N ASP A 525 36.85 -8.97 18.59
CA ASP A 525 37.49 -8.05 17.65
C ASP A 525 36.93 -8.23 16.24
N VAL A 526 36.40 -7.14 15.66
CA VAL A 526 35.81 -7.11 14.32
C VAL A 526 36.79 -7.43 13.18
N ASN A 527 38.10 -7.42 13.45
CA ASN A 527 39.14 -7.87 12.53
C ASN A 527 39.29 -9.40 12.54
N ASP A 528 39.21 -10.02 13.72
CA ASP A 528 39.21 -11.48 13.87
C ASP A 528 38.01 -12.11 13.15
N LEU A 529 36.83 -11.44 13.22
CA LEU A 529 35.60 -11.82 12.51
C LEU A 529 35.72 -11.87 10.97
N GLN A 530 36.78 -11.32 10.38
CA GLN A 530 37.04 -11.42 8.93
C GLN A 530 37.84 -12.67 8.57
N THR A 531 38.43 -13.35 9.54
CA THR A 531 39.08 -14.66 9.36
C THR A 531 38.07 -15.78 9.58
N LYS A 532 37.99 -16.75 8.66
CA LYS A 532 36.96 -17.81 8.71
C LYS A 532 37.21 -18.89 9.77
N ASP A 533 38.36 -18.84 10.41
CA ASP A 533 38.88 -19.91 11.27
C ASP A 533 38.71 -19.61 12.78
N ILE A 534 38.18 -18.43 13.13
CA ILE A 534 37.87 -18.02 14.51
C ILE A 534 36.35 -18.13 14.76
N PRO A 535 35.89 -18.88 15.79
CA PRO A 535 34.47 -19.04 16.08
C PRO A 535 33.77 -17.73 16.49
N MET A 536 32.60 -17.48 15.90
CA MET A 536 31.77 -16.30 16.17
C MET A 536 30.93 -16.48 17.44
N GLY A 537 31.57 -16.37 18.60
CA GLY A 537 30.89 -16.46 19.90
C GLY A 537 30.85 -17.87 20.50
N ALA A 538 29.98 -18.04 21.50
CA ALA A 538 29.74 -19.32 22.16
C ALA A 538 28.38 -19.90 21.74
N PHE A 539 28.38 -21.18 21.39
CA PHE A 539 27.19 -21.92 20.96
C PHE A 539 26.74 -22.87 22.07
N PHE A 540 25.45 -23.13 22.21
CA PHE A 540 24.92 -24.07 23.21
C PHE A 540 23.78 -24.88 22.61
N GLU A 541 23.93 -26.20 22.57
CA GLU A 541 22.98 -27.12 21.94
C GLU A 541 22.39 -28.09 22.97
N THR A 542 21.10 -28.43 22.86
CA THR A 542 20.53 -29.50 23.68
C THR A 542 21.05 -30.86 23.18
N SER A 543 20.94 -31.89 24.02
CA SER A 543 20.87 -33.26 23.46
C SER A 543 19.66 -33.37 22.52
N PRO A 544 19.65 -34.31 21.56
CA PRO A 544 18.46 -34.58 20.73
C PRO A 544 17.23 -34.75 21.61
N LEU A 545 16.12 -34.09 21.23
CA LEU A 545 14.90 -34.08 22.03
C LEU A 545 14.23 -35.46 21.98
N GLU A 546 13.79 -35.95 23.14
CA GLU A 546 13.05 -37.21 23.28
C GLU A 546 11.54 -37.05 23.05
N GLU A 547 11.04 -35.81 23.11
CA GLU A 547 9.66 -35.38 22.87
C GLU A 547 9.63 -34.11 22.00
N ASP A 548 8.53 -33.87 21.26
CA ASP A 548 8.34 -32.63 20.51
C ASP A 548 8.21 -31.42 21.45
N LEU A 549 8.97 -30.36 21.20
CA LEU A 549 9.02 -29.16 22.04
C LEU A 549 8.51 -27.93 21.30
N GLU A 550 7.26 -27.53 21.56
CA GLU A 550 6.74 -26.24 21.11
C GLU A 550 7.33 -25.08 21.94
N LEU A 551 7.75 -24.00 21.26
CA LEU A 551 8.34 -22.81 21.89
C LEU A 551 7.58 -21.53 21.46
N ALA A 552 6.43 -21.27 22.07
CA ALA A 552 5.60 -20.09 21.83
C ALA A 552 5.59 -19.14 23.04
N GLY A 553 6.25 -17.98 22.94
CA GLY A 553 6.26 -16.98 24.01
C GLY A 553 7.44 -15.99 23.94
N HIS A 554 7.75 -15.38 25.09
CA HIS A 554 8.93 -14.53 25.27
C HIS A 554 10.11 -15.35 25.81
N PHE A 555 11.27 -15.21 25.17
CA PHE A 555 12.52 -15.84 25.60
C PHE A 555 13.37 -14.87 26.43
N ARG A 556 14.16 -15.40 27.38
CA ARG A 556 15.08 -14.62 28.20
C ARG A 556 16.36 -15.40 28.48
N ALA A 557 17.47 -14.99 27.88
CA ALA A 557 18.79 -15.39 28.34
C ALA A 557 19.10 -14.70 29.68
N LYS A 558 19.77 -15.42 30.59
CA LYS A 558 20.50 -14.83 31.72
C LYS A 558 21.93 -15.34 31.65
N VAL A 559 22.86 -14.46 31.29
CA VAL A 559 24.28 -14.76 31.15
C VAL A 559 25.08 -14.10 32.27
N TRP A 560 26.26 -14.66 32.55
CA TRP A 560 27.30 -14.04 33.37
C TRP A 560 28.49 -13.81 32.44
N VAL A 561 28.93 -12.56 32.29
CA VAL A 561 29.93 -12.16 31.27
C VAL A 561 30.99 -11.27 31.92
N SER A 562 32.21 -11.39 31.41
CA SER A 562 33.35 -10.54 31.74
C SER A 562 34.15 -10.25 30.48
N SER A 563 34.47 -8.99 30.20
CA SER A 563 35.30 -8.60 29.06
C SER A 563 36.69 -8.14 29.48
N SER A 564 37.62 -8.08 28.51
CA SER A 564 38.90 -7.35 28.61
C SER A 564 38.75 -5.86 28.26
N SER A 565 37.66 -5.47 27.61
CA SER A 565 37.25 -4.09 27.37
C SER A 565 36.48 -3.50 28.57
N GLY A 566 36.33 -2.17 28.60
CA GLY A 566 35.55 -1.47 29.64
C GLY A 566 34.03 -1.56 29.48
N ASP A 567 33.56 -2.04 28.34
CA ASP A 567 32.14 -2.26 27.99
C ASP A 567 32.03 -3.37 26.93
N ALA A 568 30.88 -4.03 26.77
CA ALA A 568 30.72 -5.16 25.83
C ALA A 568 29.27 -5.43 25.37
N ASP A 569 29.11 -5.54 24.05
CA ASP A 569 27.88 -5.98 23.38
C ASP A 569 27.68 -7.50 23.52
N ILE A 570 26.43 -7.96 23.71
CA ILE A 570 26.05 -9.38 23.95
C ILE A 570 24.76 -9.72 23.19
#